data_AF-A0A4S4N8N7-F1
#
_entry.id   AF-A0A4S4N8N7-F1
#
_cell.length_a   1.000
_cell.length_b   1.000
_cell.length_c   1.000
_cell.angle_alpha   90.00
_cell.angle_beta   90.00
_cell.angle_gamma   90.00
#
_symmetry.space_group_name_H-M   'P 1'
#
loop_
_entity.id
_entity.type
_entity.pdbx_description
1 polymer ?
#
loop_
_entity_poly.entity_id
_entity_poly.type
_entity_poly.pdbx_seq_one_letter_code
_entity_poly.pdbx_strand_id
1 'polypeptide(L)'
;MPAEKPFPIQHYVYGLSALLFLGAIVSYFAVPAFQAEVQQAYEVLSSGDKPRITEYVRHFGFWGPVVVILLMTLQMFLIVVPSWLLMIIAILAYGGWWGGLLSVTAVTIASTVGYGVGKALSRAALTNLVGRRTEAKLENTVNEYGTGAIVLFRLAPFLSNDAISFVAGMLKMGYWRFILATLAGIVPLTVLLAFFSRDIQQLKSILMWVGGGGLALYLIYLAVQYFRSK
;
A
#
# COMPACT_ATOMS: atom_id res chain seq x y z
N MET A 1 1.13 36.45 5.08
CA MET A 1 2.14 35.65 4.35
C MET A 1 1.48 35.12 3.08
N PRO A 2 1.97 35.48 1.88
CA PRO A 2 1.38 34.98 0.64
C PRO A 2 1.57 33.45 0.55
N ALA A 3 0.51 32.74 0.18
CA ALA A 3 0.54 31.29 0.00
C ALA A 3 1.53 30.95 -1.12
N GLU A 4 2.59 30.20 -0.80
CA GLU A 4 3.47 29.61 -1.81
C GLU A 4 2.62 28.83 -2.81
N LYS A 5 2.71 29.20 -4.09
CA LYS A 5 2.08 28.43 -5.17
C LYS A 5 2.60 26.99 -5.08
N PRO A 6 1.73 25.96 -5.07
CA PRO A 6 2.19 24.59 -4.98
C PRO A 6 3.13 24.29 -6.14
N PHE A 7 4.31 23.74 -5.84
CA PHE A 7 5.29 23.30 -6.83
C PHE A 7 4.65 22.30 -7.83
N PRO A 8 5.07 22.30 -9.10
CA PRO A 8 4.44 21.49 -10.15
C PRO A 8 4.53 19.98 -9.92
N ILE A 9 5.43 19.50 -9.04
CA ILE A 9 5.66 18.09 -8.66
C ILE A 9 4.36 17.40 -8.18
N GLN A 10 3.46 18.12 -7.53
CA GLN A 10 2.20 17.56 -7.03
C GLN A 10 1.28 17.08 -8.15
N HIS A 11 1.22 17.81 -9.26
CA HIS A 11 0.42 17.42 -10.43
C HIS A 11 1.02 16.18 -11.11
N TYR A 12 2.35 16.02 -11.08
CA TYR A 12 3.02 14.84 -11.62
C TYR A 12 2.76 13.58 -10.78
N VAL A 13 2.69 13.67 -9.45
CA VAL A 13 2.42 12.49 -8.60
C VAL A 13 0.96 12.06 -8.73
N TYR A 14 0.00 12.98 -8.65
CA TYR A 14 -1.41 12.63 -8.89
C TYR A 14 -1.65 12.20 -10.34
N GLY A 15 -1.00 12.85 -11.29
CA GLY A 15 -1.00 12.46 -12.69
C GLY A 15 -0.40 11.07 -12.89
N LEU A 16 0.69 10.74 -12.21
CA LEU A 16 1.31 9.41 -12.27
C LEU A 16 0.42 8.34 -11.63
N SER A 17 -0.15 8.59 -10.46
CA SER A 17 -1.09 7.64 -9.84
C SER A 17 -2.34 7.45 -10.70
N ALA A 18 -2.90 8.52 -11.26
CA ALA A 18 -4.03 8.44 -12.19
C ALA A 18 -3.66 7.73 -13.49
N LEU A 19 -2.46 7.96 -14.03
CA LEU A 19 -1.96 7.32 -15.25
C LEU A 19 -1.67 5.84 -15.01
N LEU A 20 -1.09 5.46 -13.87
CA LEU A 20 -0.88 4.07 -13.48
C LEU A 20 -2.22 3.35 -13.27
N PHE A 21 -3.18 4.02 -12.63
CA PHE A 21 -4.50 3.46 -12.39
C PHE A 21 -5.29 3.29 -13.69
N LEU A 22 -5.35 4.32 -14.53
CA LEU A 22 -5.97 4.26 -15.85
C LEU A 22 -5.24 3.28 -16.76
N GLY A 23 -3.90 3.24 -16.71
CA GLY A 23 -3.08 2.30 -17.43
C GLY A 23 -3.38 0.85 -17.03
N ALA A 24 -3.58 0.58 -15.73
CA ALA A 24 -3.98 -0.74 -15.25
C ALA A 24 -5.40 -1.12 -15.74
N ILE A 25 -6.36 -0.18 -15.70
CA ILE A 25 -7.71 -0.39 -16.22
C ILE A 25 -7.69 -0.66 -17.72
N VAL A 26 -7.00 0.18 -18.49
CA VAL A 26 -6.87 0.03 -19.95
C VAL A 26 -6.17 -1.28 -20.27
N SER A 27 -5.11 -1.64 -19.55
CA SER A 27 -4.41 -2.92 -19.74
C SER A 27 -5.32 -4.11 -19.48
N TYR A 28 -6.20 -4.03 -18.48
CA TYR A 28 -7.20 -5.09 -18.20
C TYR A 28 -8.17 -5.31 -19.35
N PHE A 29 -8.63 -4.26 -20.03
CA PHE A 29 -9.56 -4.39 -21.15
C PHE A 29 -8.89 -4.57 -22.52
N ALA A 30 -7.66 -4.07 -22.69
CA ALA A 30 -6.96 -4.06 -23.98
C ALA A 30 -6.01 -5.24 -24.17
N VAL A 31 -5.54 -5.87 -23.09
CA VAL A 31 -4.54 -6.95 -23.15
C VAL A 31 -5.14 -8.24 -22.58
N PRO A 32 -5.60 -9.17 -23.44
CA PRO A 32 -6.20 -10.43 -22.99
C PRO A 32 -5.29 -11.27 -22.09
N ALA A 33 -3.97 -11.21 -22.32
CA ALA A 33 -2.99 -11.88 -21.47
C ALA A 33 -2.97 -11.30 -20.04
N PHE A 34 -2.99 -9.97 -19.90
CA PHE A 34 -3.04 -9.32 -18.58
C PHE A 34 -4.38 -9.58 -17.89
N GLN A 35 -5.47 -9.55 -18.63
CA GLN A 35 -6.79 -9.93 -18.13
C GLN A 35 -6.80 -11.36 -17.58
N ALA A 36 -6.24 -12.32 -18.33
CA ALA A 36 -6.16 -13.72 -17.95
C ALA A 36 -5.32 -13.91 -16.67
N GLU A 37 -4.17 -13.25 -16.56
CA GLU A 37 -3.33 -13.28 -15.36
C GLU A 37 -4.05 -12.71 -14.12
N VAL A 38 -4.74 -11.58 -14.27
CA VAL A 38 -5.53 -10.99 -13.17
C VAL A 38 -6.67 -11.91 -12.76
N GLN A 39 -7.37 -12.51 -13.73
CA GLN A 39 -8.45 -13.45 -13.47
C GLN A 39 -7.94 -14.72 -12.76
N GLN A 40 -6.82 -15.27 -13.23
CA GLN A 40 -6.18 -16.44 -12.65
C GLN A 40 -5.67 -16.17 -11.24
N ALA A 41 -5.00 -15.03 -11.02
CA ALA A 41 -4.60 -14.60 -9.68
C ALA A 41 -5.81 -14.48 -8.75
N TYR A 42 -6.91 -13.87 -9.22
CA TYR A 42 -8.14 -13.76 -8.45
C TYR A 42 -8.77 -15.12 -8.12
N GLU A 43 -8.85 -16.03 -9.08
CA GLU A 43 -9.35 -17.39 -8.86
C GLU A 43 -8.48 -18.18 -7.88
N VAL A 44 -7.16 -18.10 -8.02
CA VAL A 44 -6.22 -18.80 -7.13
C VAL A 44 -6.30 -18.25 -5.71
N LEU A 45 -6.34 -16.93 -5.54
CA LEU A 45 -6.44 -16.30 -4.22
C LEU A 45 -7.81 -16.51 -3.58
N SER A 46 -8.89 -16.46 -4.36
CA SER A 46 -10.26 -16.70 -3.88
C SER A 46 -10.55 -18.19 -3.63
N SER A 47 -9.82 -19.09 -4.27
CA SER A 47 -9.89 -20.55 -4.01
C SER A 47 -9.42 -20.90 -2.60
N GLY A 48 -8.52 -20.10 -2.01
CA GLY A 48 -7.87 -20.36 -0.73
C GLY A 48 -7.32 -21.78 -0.61
N ASP A 49 -6.94 -22.33 -1.74
CA ASP A 49 -6.15 -23.54 -1.83
C ASP A 49 -4.69 -23.14 -1.73
N LYS A 50 -4.10 -23.38 -0.56
CA LYS A 50 -2.69 -23.05 -0.27
C LYS A 50 -1.75 -23.63 -1.33
N PRO A 51 -1.77 -24.94 -1.61
CA PRO A 51 -1.00 -25.54 -2.70
C PRO A 51 -1.10 -24.75 -4.01
N ARG A 52 -2.31 -24.37 -4.41
CA ARG A 52 -2.55 -23.64 -5.67
C ARG A 52 -1.96 -22.22 -5.65
N ILE A 53 -2.06 -21.51 -4.52
CA ILE A 53 -1.41 -20.19 -4.32
C ILE A 53 0.10 -20.32 -4.36
N THR A 54 0.66 -21.32 -3.67
CA THR A 54 2.10 -21.57 -3.63
C THR A 54 2.63 -21.91 -5.02
N GLU A 55 1.94 -22.78 -5.77
CA GLU A 55 2.31 -23.17 -7.12
C GLU A 55 2.25 -21.98 -8.09
N TYR A 56 1.19 -21.16 -8.00
CA TYR A 56 1.08 -19.93 -8.77
C TYR A 56 2.24 -18.98 -8.49
N VAL A 57 2.62 -18.72 -7.25
CA VAL A 57 3.75 -17.80 -7.01
C VAL A 57 5.09 -18.44 -7.39
N ARG A 58 5.21 -19.76 -7.27
CA ARG A 58 6.43 -20.49 -7.65
C ARG A 58 6.63 -20.59 -9.17
N HIS A 59 5.58 -20.44 -9.98
CA HIS A 59 5.73 -20.44 -11.45
C HIS A 59 6.66 -19.31 -11.93
N PHE A 60 6.74 -18.19 -11.19
CA PHE A 60 7.67 -17.09 -11.47
C PHE A 60 9.15 -17.46 -11.23
N GLY A 61 9.44 -18.64 -10.67
CA GLY A 61 10.77 -19.19 -10.49
C GLY A 61 11.71 -18.27 -9.70
N PHE A 62 12.93 -18.09 -10.20
CA PHE A 62 13.95 -17.24 -9.59
C PHE A 62 13.53 -15.75 -9.48
N TRP A 63 12.65 -15.28 -10.37
CA TRP A 63 12.21 -13.88 -10.40
C TRP A 63 11.09 -13.57 -9.42
N GLY A 64 10.47 -14.58 -8.81
CA GLY A 64 9.31 -14.39 -7.94
C GLY A 64 9.52 -13.38 -6.80
N PRO A 65 10.66 -13.35 -6.08
CA PRO A 65 10.92 -12.33 -5.05
C PRO A 65 10.97 -10.91 -5.61
N VAL A 66 11.55 -10.72 -6.80
CA VAL A 66 11.62 -9.42 -7.48
C VAL A 66 10.22 -8.96 -7.87
N VAL A 67 9.40 -9.87 -8.41
CA VAL A 67 8.00 -9.58 -8.75
C VAL A 67 7.21 -9.16 -7.51
N VAL A 68 7.38 -9.84 -6.37
CA VAL A 68 6.71 -9.45 -5.12
C VAL A 68 7.11 -8.05 -4.67
N ILE A 69 8.41 -7.71 -4.72
CA ILE A 69 8.89 -6.36 -4.35
C ILE A 69 8.30 -5.31 -5.28
N LEU A 70 8.31 -5.57 -6.59
CA LEU A 70 7.75 -4.65 -7.59
C LEU A 70 6.25 -4.48 -7.39
N LEU A 71 5.50 -5.55 -7.21
CA LEU A 71 4.06 -5.49 -6.95
C LEU A 71 3.76 -4.73 -5.66
N MET A 72 4.53 -4.96 -4.59
CA MET A 72 4.34 -4.23 -3.34
C MET A 72 4.71 -2.76 -3.42
N THR A 73 5.64 -2.41 -4.30
CA THR A 73 6.01 -1.00 -4.54
C THR A 73 5.00 -0.32 -5.45
N LEU A 74 4.51 -1.01 -6.48
CA LEU A 74 3.53 -0.48 -7.43
C LEU A 74 2.14 -0.35 -6.81
N GLN A 75 1.71 -1.32 -6.00
CA GLN A 75 0.42 -1.27 -5.31
C GLN A 75 0.28 -0.02 -4.45
N MET A 76 1.39 0.56 -3.96
CA MET A 76 1.35 1.72 -3.09
C MET A 76 0.74 2.95 -3.77
N PHE A 77 0.76 2.97 -5.11
CA PHE A 77 0.08 3.98 -5.94
C PHE A 77 -1.34 3.56 -6.33
N LEU A 78 -1.63 2.26 -6.27
CA LEU A 78 -2.90 1.63 -6.61
C LEU A 78 -3.66 1.36 -5.29
N ILE A 79 -4.31 2.40 -4.75
CA ILE A 79 -5.03 2.42 -3.46
C ILE A 79 -5.96 1.21 -3.20
N VAL A 80 -6.31 0.49 -4.27
CA VAL A 80 -7.18 -0.69 -4.29
C VAL A 80 -6.59 -1.92 -3.59
N VAL A 81 -5.26 -2.13 -3.64
CA VAL A 81 -4.66 -3.38 -3.14
C VAL A 81 -3.92 -3.12 -1.82
N PRO A 82 -4.44 -3.60 -0.68
CA PRO A 82 -3.78 -3.39 0.60
C PRO A 82 -2.54 -4.29 0.74
N SER A 83 -1.47 -3.71 1.28
CA SER A 83 -0.15 -4.35 1.29
C SER A 83 -0.05 -5.66 2.07
N TRP A 84 -0.86 -5.83 3.12
CA TRP A 84 -0.88 -7.06 3.92
C TRP A 84 -1.36 -8.28 3.11
N LEU A 85 -2.11 -8.10 2.02
CA LEU A 85 -2.48 -9.19 1.12
C LEU A 85 -1.28 -9.78 0.39
N LEU A 86 -0.46 -8.91 -0.21
CA LEU A 86 0.75 -9.36 -0.88
C LEU A 86 1.72 -10.00 0.12
N MET A 87 1.70 -9.58 1.40
CA MET A 87 2.52 -10.20 2.44
C MET A 87 2.08 -11.64 2.70
N ILE A 88 0.78 -11.90 2.80
CA ILE A 88 0.23 -13.26 2.93
C ILE A 88 0.65 -14.12 1.74
N ILE A 89 0.55 -13.60 0.52
CA ILE A 89 0.94 -14.33 -0.69
C ILE A 89 2.41 -14.73 -0.64
N ALA A 90 3.29 -13.79 -0.27
CA ALA A 90 4.72 -14.07 -0.10
C ALA A 90 4.98 -15.12 1.00
N ILE A 91 4.30 -15.02 2.14
CA ILE A 91 4.39 -15.98 3.26
C ILE A 91 3.92 -17.38 2.83
N LEU A 92 2.82 -17.50 2.09
CA LEU A 92 2.32 -18.79 1.61
C LEU A 92 3.23 -19.41 0.53
N ALA A 93 3.85 -18.59 -0.30
CA ALA A 93 4.69 -19.05 -1.40
C ALA A 93 6.09 -19.51 -0.95
N TYR A 94 6.73 -18.71 -0.10
CA TYR A 94 8.12 -18.89 0.34
C TYR A 94 8.24 -19.43 1.77
N GLY A 95 7.12 -19.61 2.47
CA GLY A 95 7.08 -20.03 3.86
C GLY A 95 7.19 -18.87 4.84
N GLY A 96 6.85 -19.11 6.11
CA GLY A 96 6.76 -18.07 7.14
C GLY A 96 8.06 -17.28 7.35
N TRP A 97 9.22 -17.93 7.26
CA TRP A 97 10.51 -17.25 7.45
C TRP A 97 10.94 -16.45 6.22
N TRP A 98 11.13 -17.10 5.08
CA TRP A 98 11.61 -16.45 3.86
C TRP A 98 10.57 -15.52 3.24
N GLY A 99 9.30 -15.90 3.25
CA GLY A 99 8.20 -15.04 2.81
C GLY A 99 7.97 -13.86 3.75
N GLY A 100 8.19 -14.05 5.05
CA GLY A 100 8.18 -12.95 6.02
C GLY A 100 9.31 -11.96 5.78
N LEU A 101 10.56 -12.45 5.63
CA LEU A 101 11.71 -11.61 5.32
C LEU A 101 11.54 -10.85 4.00
N LEU A 102 11.01 -11.53 2.97
CA LEU A 102 10.69 -10.92 1.68
C LEU A 102 9.64 -9.82 1.85
N SER A 103 8.58 -10.07 2.63
CA SER A 103 7.51 -9.10 2.91
C SER A 103 8.05 -7.85 3.60
N VAL A 104 8.84 -8.02 4.66
CA VAL A 104 9.46 -6.89 5.38
C VAL A 104 10.35 -6.09 4.44
N THR A 105 11.16 -6.75 3.63
CA THR A 105 12.06 -6.11 2.66
C THR A 105 11.29 -5.31 1.61
N ALA A 106 10.27 -5.92 1.02
CA ALA A 106 9.42 -5.31 0.01
C ALA A 106 8.64 -4.09 0.55
N VAL A 107 8.06 -4.20 1.75
CA VAL A 107 7.37 -3.07 2.40
C VAL A 107 8.35 -1.96 2.79
N THR A 108 9.58 -2.31 3.20
CA THR A 108 10.63 -1.33 3.48
C THR A 108 10.97 -0.55 2.23
N ILE A 109 11.21 -1.23 1.09
CA ILE A 109 11.48 -0.60 -0.19
C ILE A 109 10.32 0.30 -0.62
N ALA A 110 9.09 -0.22 -0.61
CA ALA A 110 7.89 0.56 -0.93
C ALA A 110 7.75 1.80 -0.03
N SER A 111 7.98 1.64 1.28
CA SER A 111 7.92 2.75 2.25
C SER A 111 9.00 3.79 2.02
N THR A 112 10.21 3.38 1.63
CA THR A 112 11.29 4.30 1.28
C THR A 112 10.97 5.07 0.01
N VAL A 113 10.42 4.43 -1.02
CA VAL A 113 9.98 5.10 -2.24
C VAL A 113 8.84 6.08 -1.91
N GLY A 114 7.83 5.65 -1.16
CA GLY A 114 6.70 6.50 -0.75
C GLY A 114 7.14 7.72 0.09
N TYR A 115 8.08 7.52 1.02
CA TYR A 115 8.69 8.62 1.77
C TYR A 115 9.48 9.57 0.86
N GLY A 116 10.26 9.04 -0.08
CA GLY A 116 11.01 9.85 -1.04
C GLY A 116 10.10 10.73 -1.90
N VAL A 117 9.02 10.14 -2.43
CA VAL A 117 7.99 10.86 -3.18
C VAL A 117 7.30 11.90 -2.28
N GLY A 118 6.92 11.52 -1.06
CA GLY A 118 6.35 12.42 -0.06
C GLY A 118 7.26 13.61 0.27
N LYS A 119 8.56 13.37 0.41
CA LYS A 119 9.56 14.40 0.71
C LYS A 119 9.81 15.35 -0.46
N ALA A 120 9.70 14.85 -1.68
CA ALA A 120 9.76 15.68 -2.89
C ALA A 120 8.50 16.55 -3.06
N LEU A 121 7.37 16.14 -2.48
CA LEU A 121 6.15 16.94 -2.41
C LEU A 121 6.28 18.02 -1.33
N SER A 122 5.76 19.22 -1.61
CA SER A 122 5.82 20.34 -0.66
C SER A 122 4.77 20.17 0.45
N ARG A 123 4.98 20.84 1.58
CA ARG A 123 4.02 20.85 2.69
C ARG A 123 2.66 21.42 2.26
N ALA A 124 2.68 22.42 1.37
CA ALA A 124 1.48 22.99 0.75
C ALA A 124 0.64 21.92 0.01
N ALA A 125 1.27 20.89 -0.54
CA ALA A 125 0.56 19.77 -1.18
C ALA A 125 -0.27 18.98 -0.16
N LEU A 126 0.25 18.78 1.06
CA LEU A 126 -0.47 18.13 2.15
C LEU A 126 -1.61 19.02 2.62
N THR A 127 -1.35 20.33 2.80
CA THR A 127 -2.37 21.31 3.18
C THR A 127 -3.55 21.32 2.22
N ASN A 128 -3.28 21.24 0.91
CA ASN A 128 -4.32 21.23 -0.13
C ASN A 128 -5.09 19.90 -0.18
N LEU A 129 -4.45 18.79 0.19
CA LEU A 129 -5.08 17.46 0.16
C LEU A 129 -5.99 17.21 1.36
N VAL A 130 -5.52 17.52 2.58
CA VAL A 130 -6.24 17.17 3.82
C VAL A 130 -6.81 18.39 4.57
N GLY A 131 -6.44 19.60 4.15
CA GLY A 131 -6.81 20.85 4.81
C GLY A 131 -5.90 21.19 6.00
N ARG A 132 -5.76 22.49 6.30
CA ARG A 132 -4.90 23.01 7.39
C ARG A 132 -5.19 22.40 8.76
N ARG A 133 -6.46 22.16 9.09
CA ARG A 133 -6.85 21.57 10.39
C ARG A 133 -6.35 20.13 10.53
N THR A 134 -6.44 19.34 9.47
CA THR A 134 -5.99 17.94 9.47
C THR A 134 -4.48 17.85 9.39
N GLU A 135 -3.83 18.71 8.60
CA GLU A 135 -2.37 18.83 8.58
C GLU A 135 -1.82 19.13 9.98
N ALA A 136 -2.37 20.13 10.68
CA ALA A 136 -1.93 20.48 12.03
C ALA A 136 -2.13 19.33 13.03
N LYS A 137 -3.21 18.54 12.89
CA LYS A 137 -3.42 17.33 13.69
C LYS A 137 -2.38 16.24 13.39
N LEU A 138 -2.08 16.00 12.11
CA LEU A 138 -1.07 15.03 11.70
C LEU A 138 0.33 15.46 12.18
N GLU A 139 0.66 16.73 12.06
CA GLU A 139 1.90 17.31 12.56
C GLU A 139 2.01 17.17 14.08
N ASN A 140 0.97 17.55 14.83
CA ASN A 140 0.94 17.34 16.27
C ASN A 140 1.04 15.86 16.62
N THR A 141 0.36 14.98 15.90
CA THR A 141 0.44 13.53 16.14
C THR A 141 1.86 13.00 15.91
N VAL A 142 2.53 13.46 14.85
CA VAL A 142 3.92 13.08 14.55
C VAL A 142 4.89 13.68 15.59
N ASN A 143 4.63 14.87 16.09
CA ASN A 143 5.47 15.51 17.12
C ASN A 143 5.24 14.93 18.53
N GLU A 144 4.00 14.59 18.87
CA GLU A 144 3.55 14.17 20.20
C GLU A 144 3.70 12.65 20.39
N TYR A 145 3.29 11.85 19.41
CA TYR A 145 3.36 10.38 19.45
C TYR A 145 4.56 9.81 18.70
N GLY A 146 5.32 10.65 17.96
CA GLY A 146 6.59 10.27 17.35
C GLY A 146 6.51 9.01 16.49
N THR A 147 7.42 8.08 16.77
CA THR A 147 7.49 6.76 16.14
C THR A 147 6.34 5.84 16.55
N GLY A 148 5.72 6.05 17.72
CA GLY A 148 4.66 5.19 18.25
C GLY A 148 3.35 5.27 17.46
N ALA A 149 2.96 6.47 17.01
CA ALA A 149 1.79 6.61 16.13
C ALA A 149 1.98 5.85 14.82
N ILE A 150 3.16 5.93 14.20
CA ILE A 150 3.46 5.17 12.97
C ILE A 150 3.34 3.67 13.23
N VAL A 151 3.91 3.16 14.32
CA VAL A 151 3.79 1.73 14.68
C VAL A 151 2.32 1.32 14.82
N LEU A 152 1.52 2.09 15.57
CA LEU A 152 0.09 1.79 15.77
C LEU A 152 -0.69 1.86 14.45
N PHE A 153 -0.41 2.84 13.60
CA PHE A 153 -1.04 2.94 12.28
C PHE A 153 -0.62 1.82 11.34
N ARG A 154 0.62 1.34 11.40
CA ARG A 154 1.11 0.18 10.62
C ARG A 154 0.50 -1.14 11.09
N LEU A 155 0.15 -1.23 12.37
CA LEU A 155 -0.57 -2.37 12.94
C LEU A 155 -2.07 -2.31 12.66
N ALA A 156 -2.63 -1.10 12.45
CA ALA A 156 -4.03 -0.90 12.14
C ALA A 156 -4.33 -1.21 10.65
N PRO A 157 -5.12 -2.24 10.33
CA PRO A 157 -5.35 -2.69 8.95
C PRO A 157 -6.25 -1.75 8.11
N PHE A 158 -6.84 -0.71 8.72
CA PHE A 158 -7.89 0.12 8.11
C PHE A 158 -7.38 1.41 7.46
N LEU A 159 -6.14 1.82 7.74
CA LEU A 159 -5.53 2.97 7.08
C LEU A 159 -4.50 2.44 6.08
N SER A 160 -4.59 2.89 4.83
CA SER A 160 -3.63 2.57 3.79
C SER A 160 -2.21 2.71 4.36
N ASN A 161 -1.52 1.57 4.47
CA ASN A 161 -0.14 1.47 4.93
C ASN A 161 0.75 2.49 4.19
N ASP A 162 0.43 2.78 2.93
CA ASP A 162 1.27 3.55 2.03
C ASP A 162 1.04 5.06 2.16
N ALA A 163 -0.15 5.49 2.56
CA ALA A 163 -0.46 6.90 2.84
C ALA A 163 0.45 7.49 3.93
N ILE A 164 0.78 6.69 4.95
CA ILE A 164 1.66 7.09 6.06
C ILE A 164 3.07 7.40 5.54
N SER A 165 3.58 6.63 4.58
CA SER A 165 4.89 6.86 3.97
C SER A 165 4.93 8.23 3.27
N PHE A 166 3.90 8.57 2.50
CA PHE A 166 3.79 9.86 1.84
C PHE A 166 3.69 11.01 2.85
N VAL A 167 2.80 10.89 3.84
CA VAL A 167 2.60 11.93 4.87
C VAL A 167 3.88 12.16 5.68
N ALA A 168 4.59 11.10 6.07
CA ALA A 168 5.86 11.21 6.79
C ALA A 168 6.93 11.93 5.96
N GLY A 169 6.96 11.70 4.64
CA GLY A 169 7.82 12.44 3.71
C GLY A 169 7.44 13.91 3.61
N MET A 170 6.16 14.22 3.43
CA MET A 170 5.65 15.60 3.27
C MET A 170 5.85 16.44 4.53
N LEU A 171 5.73 15.82 5.71
CA LEU A 171 6.03 16.44 7.00
C LEU A 171 7.54 16.52 7.30
N LYS A 172 8.41 16.02 6.40
CA LYS A 172 9.87 15.99 6.54
C LYS A 172 10.33 15.30 7.83
N MET A 173 9.62 14.27 8.27
CA MET A 173 10.06 13.45 9.41
C MET A 173 11.42 12.82 9.08
N GLY A 174 12.32 12.70 10.06
CA GLY A 174 13.62 12.08 9.82
C GLY A 174 13.48 10.64 9.30
N TYR A 175 14.12 10.33 8.15
CA TYR A 175 14.00 9.04 7.45
C TYR A 175 14.23 7.84 8.39
N TRP A 176 15.27 7.88 9.21
CA TRP A 176 15.58 6.81 10.15
C TRP A 176 14.50 6.60 11.22
N ARG A 177 13.91 7.70 11.73
CA ARG A 177 12.79 7.61 12.68
C ARG A 177 11.57 6.97 12.01
N PHE A 178 11.28 7.36 10.77
CA PHE A 178 10.18 6.82 9.98
C PHE A 178 10.36 5.34 9.64
N ILE A 179 11.52 4.94 9.12
CA ILE A 179 11.73 3.56 8.65
C ILE A 179 11.85 2.58 9.81
N LEU A 180 12.48 2.97 10.93
CA LEU A 180 12.53 2.14 12.14
C LEU A 180 11.14 1.98 12.75
N ALA A 181 10.32 3.03 12.78
CA ALA A 181 8.93 2.93 13.21
C ALA A 181 8.10 2.03 12.27
N THR A 182 8.34 2.13 10.97
CA THR A 182 7.69 1.25 9.98
C THR A 182 8.06 -0.20 10.21
N LEU A 183 9.34 -0.50 10.38
CA LEU A 183 9.83 -1.86 10.68
C LEU A 183 9.26 -2.37 12.01
N ALA A 184 9.21 -1.53 13.05
CA ALA A 184 8.66 -1.89 14.35
C ALA A 184 7.15 -2.24 14.29
N GLY A 185 6.38 -1.70 13.33
CA GLY A 185 4.99 -2.11 13.09
C GLY A 185 4.87 -3.30 12.13
N ILE A 186 5.64 -3.32 11.05
CA ILE A 186 5.54 -4.33 9.99
C ILE A 186 6.11 -5.68 10.42
N VAL A 187 7.18 -5.72 11.23
CA VAL A 187 7.77 -6.99 11.69
C VAL A 187 6.78 -7.79 12.54
N PRO A 188 6.17 -7.24 13.60
CA PRO A 188 5.14 -7.95 14.36
C PRO A 188 3.94 -8.35 13.51
N LEU A 189 3.47 -7.46 12.62
CA LEU A 189 2.39 -7.77 11.68
C LEU A 189 2.75 -8.96 10.79
N THR A 190 3.97 -8.99 10.24
CA THR A 190 4.47 -10.09 9.40
C THR A 190 4.51 -11.40 10.17
N VAL A 191 4.95 -11.37 11.43
CA VAL A 191 4.97 -12.54 12.30
C VAL A 191 3.55 -13.04 12.55
N LEU A 192 2.61 -12.15 12.89
CA LEU A 192 1.20 -12.49 13.05
C LEU A 192 0.63 -13.12 11.77
N LEU A 193 0.86 -12.50 10.60
CA LEU A 193 0.43 -13.05 9.31
C LEU A 193 1.08 -14.41 9.03
N ALA A 194 2.35 -14.63 9.40
CA ALA A 194 3.01 -15.92 9.24
C ALA A 194 2.41 -17.01 10.14
N PHE A 195 1.93 -16.66 11.33
CA PHE A 195 1.21 -17.58 12.21
C PHE A 195 -0.22 -17.84 11.74
N PHE A 196 -0.99 -16.80 11.42
CA PHE A 196 -2.41 -16.89 11.07
C PHE A 196 -2.67 -17.32 9.62
N SER A 197 -1.69 -17.19 8.72
CA SER A 197 -1.81 -17.72 7.35
C SER A 197 -1.90 -19.24 7.28
N ARG A 198 -1.70 -19.93 8.41
CA ARG A 198 -2.02 -21.34 8.56
C ARG A 198 -3.53 -21.62 8.48
N ASP A 199 -4.41 -20.64 8.64
CA ASP A 199 -5.86 -20.82 8.60
C ASP A 199 -6.50 -19.99 7.46
N ILE A 200 -6.63 -20.60 6.28
CA ILE A 200 -6.96 -19.89 5.02
C ILE A 200 -8.41 -19.41 4.98
N GLN A 201 -9.31 -20.07 5.70
CA GLN A 201 -10.74 -19.72 5.70
C GLN A 201 -10.97 -18.33 6.33
N GLN A 202 -10.19 -17.95 7.34
CA GLN A 202 -10.25 -16.61 7.92
C GLN A 202 -9.62 -15.57 6.99
N LEU A 203 -8.51 -15.91 6.32
CA LEU A 203 -7.86 -15.04 5.33
C LEU A 203 -8.78 -14.69 4.16
N LYS A 204 -9.54 -15.65 3.64
CA LYS A 204 -10.54 -15.42 2.58
C LYS A 204 -11.60 -14.42 3.00
N SER A 205 -12.14 -14.57 4.20
CA SER A 205 -13.16 -13.68 4.73
C SER A 205 -12.60 -12.26 4.84
N ILE A 206 -11.41 -12.10 5.41
CA ILE A 206 -10.75 -10.78 5.55
C ILE A 206 -10.43 -10.19 4.18
N LEU A 207 -9.94 -10.97 3.22
CA LEU A 207 -9.64 -10.52 1.85
C LEU A 207 -10.89 -10.04 1.10
N MET A 208 -12.01 -10.76 1.20
CA MET A 208 -13.27 -10.37 0.55
C MET A 208 -13.85 -9.09 1.15
N TRP A 209 -13.89 -8.99 2.48
CA TRP A 209 -14.46 -7.83 3.16
C TRP A 209 -13.59 -6.57 3.03
N VAL A 210 -12.27 -6.71 3.18
CA VAL A 210 -11.35 -5.56 3.12
C VAL A 210 -11.09 -5.14 1.67
N GLY A 211 -10.97 -6.09 0.73
CA GLY A 211 -10.78 -5.78 -0.69
C GLY A 211 -12.03 -5.15 -1.32
N GLY A 212 -13.20 -5.76 -1.11
CA GLY A 212 -14.47 -5.23 -1.61
C GLY A 212 -14.86 -3.90 -0.95
N GLY A 213 -14.71 -3.82 0.38
CA GLY A 213 -15.01 -2.60 1.13
C GLY A 213 -14.06 -1.44 0.81
N GLY A 214 -12.75 -1.72 0.68
CA GLY A 214 -11.74 -0.72 0.35
C GLY A 214 -11.92 -0.14 -1.06
N LEU A 215 -12.16 -0.99 -2.06
CA LEU A 215 -12.46 -0.56 -3.43
C LEU A 215 -13.75 0.27 -3.50
N ALA A 216 -14.80 -0.17 -2.82
CA ALA A 216 -16.07 0.56 -2.77
C ALA A 216 -15.89 1.94 -2.11
N LEU A 217 -15.18 2.03 -0.98
CA LEU A 217 -14.90 3.29 -0.30
C LEU A 217 -14.06 4.23 -1.15
N TYR A 218 -13.09 3.71 -1.91
CA TYR A 218 -12.29 4.51 -2.83
C TYR A 218 -13.13 5.07 -3.99
N LEU A 219 -14.00 4.25 -4.58
CA LEU A 219 -14.92 4.70 -5.62
C LEU A 219 -15.92 5.73 -5.10
N ILE A 220 -16.42 5.55 -3.87
CA ILE A 220 -17.29 6.53 -3.18
C ILE A 220 -16.54 7.85 -2.96
N TYR A 221 -15.28 7.78 -2.49
CA TYR A 221 -14.47 8.98 -2.30
C TYR A 221 -14.26 9.75 -3.61
N LEU A 222 -13.91 9.07 -4.70
CA LEU A 222 -13.76 9.69 -6.03
C LEU A 222 -15.08 10.29 -6.53
N ALA A 223 -16.21 9.59 -6.35
CA ALA A 223 -17.52 10.11 -6.72
C ALA A 223 -17.88 11.38 -5.93
N VAL A 224 -17.67 11.39 -4.62
CA VAL A 224 -17.92 12.56 -3.75
C VAL A 224 -17.05 13.75 -4.16
N GLN A 225 -15.79 13.50 -4.55
CA GLN A 225 -14.89 14.57 -5.00
C GLN A 225 -15.31 15.14 -6.35
N TYR A 226 -15.76 14.29 -7.29
CA TYR A 226 -16.28 14.72 -8.59
C TYR A 226 -17.54 15.57 -8.46
N PHE A 227 -18.48 15.19 -7.60
CA PHE A 227 -19.71 15.96 -7.37
C PHE A 227 -19.49 17.28 -6.60
N ARG A 228 -18.42 17.40 -5.81
CA ARG A 228 -18.05 18.67 -5.16
C ARG A 228 -17.30 19.66 -6.06
N SER A 229 -16.79 19.20 -7.21
CA SER A 229 -16.04 20.00 -8.18
C SER A 229 -16.93 20.58 -9.29
N LYS A 230 -18.24 20.33 -9.26
CA LYS A 230 -19.27 20.91 -10.12
C LYS A 230 -20.12 21.88 -9.31
#